data_AF-A0A174MJ00-F1
#
_entry.id   AF-A0A174MJ00-F1
#
_cell.length_a   1.000
_cell.length_b   1.000
_cell.length_c   1.000
_cell.angle_alpha   90.00
_cell.angle_beta   90.00
_cell.angle_gamma   90.00
#
_symmetry.space_group_name_H-M   'P 1'
#
loop_
_entity.id
_entity.type
_entity.pdbx_description
1 polymer ?
#
loop_
_entity_poly.entity_id
_entity_poly.type
_entity_poly.pdbx_seq_one_letter_code
_entity_poly.pdbx_strand_id
1 'polypeptide(L)'
;MGCWGITAFESDAGLDAVCCIRRSLPKDGKLELDAVIQRLQQDSWNRPADVSEGISHTSPMALAEMMFQLMDHDLSRLDYPDEGVGKDKKFGILTSFQASKDALQWLRDYLSGTLQSAVENARQKGDWGGWFQKKDWERWKEHMASLVEHLDNLLALPGDTMDLLTVQQPENGQIMG
;
A
#
# COMPACT_ATOMS: atom_id res chain seq x y z
N MET A 1 -11.53 18.55 -7.73
CA MET A 1 -10.19 18.40 -8.32
C MET A 1 -10.08 16.95 -8.77
N GLY A 2 -9.54 16.67 -9.95
CA GLY A 2 -9.39 15.29 -10.42
C GLY A 2 -8.10 14.62 -9.97
N CYS A 3 -7.97 13.32 -10.24
CA CYS A 3 -6.83 12.50 -9.84
C CYS A 3 -5.77 12.40 -10.97
N TRP A 4 -4.47 12.43 -10.61
CA TRP A 4 -3.32 12.39 -11.56
C TRP A 4 -2.21 11.37 -11.21
N GLY A 5 -2.04 10.97 -9.94
CA GLY A 5 -1.00 10.03 -9.54
C GLY A 5 -1.46 8.58 -9.66
N ILE A 6 -0.63 7.66 -10.15
CA ILE A 6 -0.99 6.23 -10.27
C ILE A 6 -0.81 5.53 -8.92
N THR A 7 0.23 5.91 -8.20
CA THR A 7 0.60 5.36 -6.89
C THR A 7 0.13 6.27 -5.77
N ALA A 8 -0.08 5.71 -4.58
CA ALA A 8 -0.43 6.50 -3.41
C ALA A 8 0.72 7.44 -3.00
N PHE A 9 1.97 7.08 -3.26
CA PHE A 9 3.13 7.97 -3.05
C PHE A 9 3.16 9.22 -3.94
N GLU A 10 2.30 9.32 -4.95
CA GLU A 10 2.13 10.52 -5.77
C GLU A 10 0.95 11.39 -5.29
N SER A 11 0.42 11.11 -4.09
CA SER A 11 -0.72 11.79 -3.50
C SER A 11 -0.42 12.27 -2.08
N ASP A 12 -1.01 13.40 -1.69
CA ASP A 12 -0.88 13.92 -0.32
C ASP A 12 -1.38 12.89 0.71
N ALA A 13 -2.52 12.25 0.44
CA ALA A 13 -3.10 11.24 1.32
C ALA A 13 -2.16 10.03 1.55
N GLY A 14 -1.48 9.56 0.51
CA GLY A 14 -0.52 8.47 0.65
C GLY A 14 0.78 8.91 1.33
N LEU A 15 1.29 10.10 1.04
CA LEU A 15 2.47 10.65 1.72
C LEU A 15 2.21 10.91 3.20
N ASP A 16 1.00 11.37 3.55
CA ASP A 16 0.56 11.54 4.94
C ASP A 16 0.51 10.19 5.67
N ALA A 17 0.01 9.14 5.01
CA ALA A 17 -0.02 7.79 5.57
C ALA A 17 1.39 7.26 5.85
N VAL A 18 2.31 7.42 4.89
CA VAL A 18 3.73 7.05 5.08
C VAL A 18 4.33 7.82 6.25
N CYS A 19 4.07 9.13 6.35
CA CYS A 19 4.57 9.94 7.45
C CYS A 19 3.98 9.49 8.80
N CYS A 20 2.70 9.11 8.84
CA CYS A 20 2.05 8.58 10.03
C CYS A 20 2.73 7.29 10.49
N ILE A 21 2.94 6.35 9.57
CA ILE A 21 3.65 5.09 9.84
C ILE A 21 5.08 5.37 10.33
N ARG A 22 5.82 6.24 9.63
CA ARG A 22 7.20 6.61 9.94
C ARG A 22 7.37 7.09 11.38
N ARG A 23 6.48 7.99 11.84
CA ARG A 23 6.51 8.52 13.22
C ARG A 23 6.30 7.42 14.26
N SER A 24 5.54 6.39 13.91
CA SER A 24 5.24 5.23 14.77
C SER A 24 6.25 4.09 14.69
N LEU A 25 7.31 4.20 13.88
CA LEU A 25 8.27 3.10 13.73
C LEU A 25 8.84 2.64 15.09
N PRO A 26 8.88 1.34 15.36
CA PRO A 26 9.32 0.81 16.65
C PRO A 26 10.83 0.94 16.81
N LYS A 27 11.30 1.16 18.05
CA LYS A 27 12.72 1.41 18.34
C LYS A 27 13.60 0.17 18.17
N ASP A 28 13.02 -1.01 18.31
CA ASP A 28 13.68 -2.31 18.16
C ASP A 28 13.69 -2.81 16.72
N GLY A 29 13.16 -2.01 15.77
CA GLY A 29 13.16 -2.33 14.34
C GLY A 29 12.16 -3.41 13.93
N LYS A 30 11.23 -3.81 14.80
CA LYS A 30 10.25 -4.88 14.51
C LYS A 30 8.86 -4.32 14.26
N LEU A 31 8.53 -4.07 12.99
CA LEU A 31 7.22 -3.56 12.60
C LEU A 31 6.21 -4.71 12.48
N GLU A 32 4.95 -4.45 12.82
CA GLU A 32 3.85 -5.40 12.65
C GLU A 32 2.75 -4.77 11.79
N LEU A 33 2.33 -5.47 10.72
CA LEU A 33 1.32 -4.99 9.78
C LEU A 33 -0.03 -4.75 10.49
N ASP A 34 -0.42 -5.68 11.37
CA ASP A 34 -1.61 -5.60 12.21
C ASP A 34 -1.65 -4.29 13.01
N ALA A 35 -0.55 -3.95 13.67
CA ALA A 35 -0.43 -2.73 14.47
C ALA A 35 -0.49 -1.47 13.59
N VAL A 36 0.10 -1.51 12.39
CA VAL A 36 0.02 -0.41 11.42
C VAL A 36 -1.41 -0.20 10.93
N ILE A 37 -2.14 -1.27 10.57
CA ILE A 37 -3.55 -1.20 10.15
C ILE A 37 -4.41 -0.59 11.26
N GLN A 38 -4.28 -1.10 12.50
CA GLN A 38 -5.03 -0.58 13.64
C GLN A 38 -4.75 0.91 13.86
N ARG A 39 -3.48 1.32 13.74
CA ARG A 39 -3.09 2.73 13.88
C ARG A 39 -3.74 3.60 12.81
N LEU A 40 -3.69 3.20 11.54
CA LEU A 40 -4.33 3.95 10.46
C LEU A 40 -5.83 4.07 10.71
N GLN A 41 -6.51 2.99 11.10
CA GLN A 41 -7.96 2.99 11.39
C GLN A 41 -8.37 3.93 12.54
N GLN A 42 -7.48 4.14 13.51
CA GLN A 42 -7.71 5.00 14.68
C GLN A 42 -7.30 6.46 14.46
N ASP A 43 -6.48 6.74 13.44
CA ASP A 43 -5.97 8.09 13.16
C ASP A 43 -7.04 8.96 12.52
N SER A 44 -7.26 10.18 13.01
CA SER A 44 -8.34 11.03 12.51
C SER A 44 -8.11 11.54 11.08
N TRP A 45 -6.87 11.53 10.59
CA TRP A 45 -6.51 12.01 9.26
C TRP A 45 -6.30 10.86 8.28
N ASN A 46 -5.63 9.79 8.72
CA ASN A 46 -5.23 8.66 7.90
C ASN A 46 -6.20 7.49 7.94
N ARG A 47 -7.36 7.65 8.59
CA ARG A 47 -8.40 6.60 8.61
C ARG A 47 -8.81 6.22 7.19
N PRO A 48 -8.77 4.92 6.84
CA PRO A 48 -9.27 4.45 5.56
C PRO A 48 -10.73 4.85 5.37
N ALA A 49 -11.06 5.41 4.20
CA ALA A 49 -12.43 5.65 3.78
C ALA A 49 -13.18 4.33 3.55
N ASP A 50 -14.51 4.38 3.49
CA ASP A 50 -15.29 3.19 3.18
C ASP A 50 -15.02 2.74 1.74
N VAL A 51 -14.90 1.43 1.53
CA VAL A 51 -14.57 0.86 0.20
C VAL A 51 -15.61 1.26 -0.85
N SER A 52 -16.88 1.44 -0.47
CA SER A 52 -17.97 1.83 -1.37
C SER A 52 -17.78 3.21 -2.01
N GLU A 53 -16.97 4.07 -1.38
CA GLU A 53 -16.65 5.39 -1.94
C GLU A 53 -15.72 5.27 -3.17
N GLY A 54 -14.94 4.19 -3.27
CA GLY A 54 -14.04 3.94 -4.41
C GLY A 54 -12.96 5.01 -4.57
N ILE A 55 -12.45 5.55 -3.45
CA ILE A 55 -11.41 6.60 -3.47
C ILE A 55 -10.10 6.05 -4.00
N SER A 56 -9.46 6.78 -4.92
CA SER A 56 -8.29 6.30 -5.65
C SER A 56 -7.02 6.19 -4.80
N HIS A 57 -6.74 7.18 -3.95
CA HIS A 57 -5.56 7.16 -3.07
C HIS A 57 -5.99 7.08 -1.62
N THR A 58 -5.55 6.03 -0.94
CA THR A 58 -5.96 5.72 0.43
C THR A 58 -4.75 5.29 1.26
N SER A 59 -4.86 5.40 2.58
CA SER A 59 -3.79 4.94 3.47
C SER A 59 -3.51 3.43 3.37
N PRO A 60 -4.47 2.52 3.12
CA PRO A 60 -4.15 1.12 2.86
C PRO A 60 -3.43 0.91 1.53
N MET A 61 -3.72 1.69 0.48
CA MET A 61 -2.97 1.63 -0.77
C MET A 61 -1.50 2.02 -0.54
N ALA A 62 -1.25 3.10 0.20
CA ALA A 62 0.11 3.52 0.56
C ALA A 62 0.83 2.47 1.41
N LEU A 63 0.12 1.83 2.34
CA LEU A 63 0.65 0.74 3.16
C LEU A 63 1.07 -0.47 2.30
N ALA A 64 0.25 -0.87 1.33
CA ALA A 64 0.58 -1.97 0.42
C ALA A 64 1.79 -1.65 -0.47
N GLU A 65 1.84 -0.43 -1.04
CA GLU A 65 3.01 0.01 -1.82
C GLU A 65 4.29 0.04 -0.98
N MET A 66 4.20 0.54 0.25
CA MET A 66 5.33 0.57 1.19
C MET A 66 5.79 -0.84 1.55
N MET A 67 4.84 -1.75 1.76
CA MET A 67 5.11 -3.15 2.05
C MET A 67 5.93 -3.81 0.94
N PHE A 68 5.52 -3.65 -0.33
CA PHE A 68 6.27 -4.22 -1.45
C PHE A 68 7.64 -3.58 -1.65
N GLN A 69 7.77 -2.26 -1.44
CA GLN A 69 9.09 -1.61 -1.46
C GLN A 69 10.04 -2.14 -0.39
N LEU A 70 9.53 -2.42 0.81
CA LEU A 70 10.32 -3.02 1.88
C LEU A 70 10.75 -4.45 1.54
N MET A 71 9.86 -5.23 0.92
CA MET A 71 10.17 -6.59 0.45
C MET A 71 11.22 -6.59 -0.67
N ASP A 72 11.16 -5.62 -1.58
CA ASP A 72 12.12 -5.46 -2.68
C ASP A 72 13.44 -4.82 -2.22
N HIS A 73 13.55 -4.47 -0.93
CA HIS A 73 14.64 -3.70 -0.35
C HIS A 73 14.91 -2.35 -1.06
N ASP A 74 13.91 -1.78 -1.73
CA ASP A 74 13.98 -0.46 -2.36
C ASP A 74 13.43 0.61 -1.42
N LEU A 75 14.35 1.27 -0.70
CA LEU A 75 14.02 2.36 0.21
C LEU A 75 14.05 3.74 -0.46
N SER A 76 14.35 3.83 -1.77
CA SER A 76 14.55 5.13 -2.44
C SER A 76 13.31 6.02 -2.36
N ARG A 77 12.12 5.40 -2.32
CA ARG A 77 10.83 6.07 -2.18
C ARG A 77 10.28 6.15 -0.76
N LEU A 78 10.94 5.52 0.21
CA LEU A 78 10.57 5.55 1.62
C LEU A 78 11.48 6.44 2.45
N ASP A 79 12.77 6.48 2.14
CA ASP A 79 13.78 7.25 2.87
C ASP A 79 14.43 8.29 1.94
N TYR A 80 13.59 9.14 1.32
CA TYR A 80 14.05 10.22 0.45
C TYR A 80 15.12 11.08 1.15
N PRO A 81 16.18 11.50 0.43
CA PRO A 81 17.35 12.15 1.02
C PRO A 81 17.12 13.61 1.49
N ASP A 82 15.88 14.09 1.55
CA ASP A 82 15.56 15.47 1.94
C ASP A 82 15.94 15.74 3.41
N GLU A 83 16.75 16.78 3.61
CA GLU A 83 17.37 17.15 4.89
C GLU A 83 16.33 17.55 5.96
N GLY A 84 15.08 17.88 5.57
CA GLY A 84 13.97 18.11 6.48
C GLY A 84 13.47 16.85 7.20
N VAL A 85 13.58 15.68 6.56
CA VAL A 85 13.23 14.36 7.10
C VAL A 85 14.34 13.81 7.99
N GLY A 86 15.50 14.47 8.06
CA GLY A 86 16.65 14.10 8.89
C GLY A 86 16.39 14.07 10.42
N LYS A 87 15.19 14.43 10.88
CA LYS A 87 14.73 14.26 12.28
C LYS A 87 13.81 13.06 12.50
N ASP A 88 13.17 12.54 11.45
CA ASP A 88 12.24 11.43 11.56
C ASP A 88 12.97 10.08 11.42
N LYS A 89 12.35 9.03 11.98
CA LYS A 89 12.88 7.65 11.89
C LYS A 89 12.89 7.20 10.44
N LYS A 90 13.95 6.49 10.02
CA LYS A 90 14.05 5.93 8.67
C LYS A 90 13.50 4.50 8.64
N PHE A 91 12.95 4.08 7.51
CA PHE A 91 12.50 2.69 7.33
C PHE A 91 13.67 1.71 7.27
N GLY A 92 14.87 2.18 6.89
CA GLY A 92 16.10 1.38 6.96
C GLY A 92 16.50 0.89 8.36
N ILE A 93 15.84 1.31 9.44
CA ILE A 93 16.05 0.75 10.79
C ILE A 93 15.35 -0.60 10.98
N LEU A 94 14.43 -0.97 10.08
CA LEU A 94 13.64 -2.17 10.22
C LEU A 94 14.53 -3.41 10.03
N THR A 95 14.47 -4.29 11.02
CA THR A 95 15.11 -5.60 10.99
C THR A 95 14.11 -6.74 10.79
N SER A 96 12.81 -6.45 10.97
CA SER A 96 11.70 -7.39 10.78
C SER A 96 10.43 -6.61 10.44
N PHE A 97 9.62 -7.16 9.54
CA PHE A 97 8.27 -6.67 9.26
C PHE A 97 7.28 -7.85 9.27
N GLN A 98 6.68 -8.09 10.42
CA GLN A 98 5.77 -9.21 10.61
C GLN A 98 4.36 -8.88 10.09
N ALA A 99 3.72 -9.88 9.50
CA ALA A 99 2.32 -9.78 9.07
C ALA A 99 1.57 -11.07 9.36
N SER A 100 0.41 -10.94 10.02
CA SER A 100 -0.54 -12.05 10.13
C SER A 100 -1.30 -12.26 8.81
N LYS A 101 -1.86 -13.47 8.63
CA LYS A 101 -2.79 -13.74 7.52
C LYS A 101 -4.02 -12.84 7.56
N ASP A 102 -4.54 -12.54 8.74
CA ASP A 102 -5.72 -11.68 8.90
C ASP A 102 -5.42 -10.24 8.45
N ALA A 103 -4.25 -9.70 8.78
CA ALA A 103 -3.83 -8.37 8.34
C ALA A 103 -3.62 -8.30 6.82
N LEU A 104 -2.99 -9.31 6.24
CA LEU A 104 -2.84 -9.43 4.78
C LEU A 104 -4.20 -9.53 4.09
N GLN A 105 -5.11 -10.35 4.62
CA GLN A 105 -6.45 -10.54 4.09
C GLN A 105 -7.25 -9.25 4.16
N TRP A 106 -7.20 -8.54 5.29
CA TRP A 106 -7.87 -7.26 5.45
C TRP A 106 -7.38 -6.24 4.42
N LEU A 107 -6.06 -6.14 4.23
CA LEU A 107 -5.46 -5.21 3.27
C LEU A 107 -5.89 -5.55 1.83
N ARG A 108 -5.84 -6.84 1.48
CA ARG A 108 -6.25 -7.37 0.18
C ARG A 108 -7.70 -7.06 -0.12
N ASP A 109 -8.60 -7.35 0.82
CA ASP A 109 -10.04 -7.14 0.65
C ASP A 109 -10.40 -5.67 0.58
N TYR A 110 -9.71 -4.82 1.35
CA TYR A 110 -9.87 -3.38 1.25
C TYR A 110 -9.52 -2.86 -0.15
N LEU A 111 -8.36 -3.25 -0.70
CA LEU A 111 -7.92 -2.82 -2.03
C LEU A 111 -8.83 -3.36 -3.13
N SER A 112 -9.19 -4.64 -3.07
CA SER A 112 -10.10 -5.26 -4.04
C SER A 112 -11.48 -4.62 -4.00
N GLY A 113 -12.03 -4.37 -2.80
CA GLY A 113 -13.32 -3.72 -2.62
C GLY A 113 -13.31 -2.29 -3.15
N THR A 114 -12.28 -1.52 -2.83
CA THR A 114 -12.11 -0.14 -3.31
C THR A 114 -12.03 -0.10 -4.84
N LEU A 115 -11.25 -0.99 -5.46
CA LEU A 115 -11.14 -1.09 -6.92
C LEU A 115 -12.50 -1.42 -7.56
N GLN A 116 -13.21 -2.42 -7.02
CA GLN A 116 -14.53 -2.81 -7.52
C GLN A 116 -15.52 -1.64 -7.45
N SER A 117 -15.62 -0.99 -6.30
CA SER A 117 -16.50 0.16 -6.10
C SER A 117 -16.11 1.34 -6.99
N ALA A 118 -14.82 1.61 -7.17
CA ALA A 118 -14.37 2.69 -8.04
C ALA A 118 -14.76 2.44 -9.52
N VAL A 119 -14.62 1.20 -10.00
CA VAL A 119 -15.07 0.77 -11.34
C VAL A 119 -16.59 0.89 -11.49
N GLU A 120 -17.35 0.43 -10.50
CA GLU A 120 -18.81 0.50 -10.52
C GLU A 120 -19.31 1.94 -10.50
N ASN A 121 -18.75 2.77 -9.63
CA ASN A 121 -19.08 4.19 -9.50
C ASN A 121 -18.80 4.94 -10.81
N ALA A 122 -17.63 4.70 -11.44
CA ALA A 122 -17.28 5.28 -12.74
C ALA A 122 -18.26 4.85 -13.84
N ARG A 123 -18.64 3.55 -13.88
CA ARG A 123 -19.62 3.02 -14.83
C ARG A 123 -20.98 3.68 -14.67
N GLN A 124 -21.46 3.86 -13.43
CA GLN A 124 -22.75 4.49 -13.14
C GLN A 124 -22.78 5.97 -13.53
N LYS A 125 -21.66 6.69 -13.30
CA LYS A 125 -21.52 8.11 -13.65
C LYS A 125 -21.22 8.35 -15.13
N GLY A 126 -20.78 7.32 -15.85
CA GLY A 126 -20.32 7.45 -17.24
C GLY A 126 -19.02 8.23 -17.36
N ASP A 127 -18.18 8.22 -16.32
CA ASP A 127 -16.91 8.94 -16.26
C ASP A 127 -15.75 8.00 -15.89
N TRP A 128 -14.63 8.57 -15.45
CA TRP A 128 -13.44 7.84 -15.00
C TRP A 128 -13.18 8.08 -13.53
N GLY A 129 -14.21 8.14 -12.69
CA GLY A 129 -14.04 8.30 -11.23
C GLY A 129 -13.37 9.62 -10.84
N GLY A 130 -13.61 10.70 -11.61
CA GLY A 130 -12.96 11.99 -11.39
C GLY A 130 -11.53 12.11 -11.89
N TRP A 131 -10.99 11.14 -12.62
CA TRP A 131 -9.66 11.24 -13.22
C TRP A 131 -9.64 12.18 -14.43
N PHE A 132 -8.54 12.92 -14.60
CA PHE A 132 -8.40 13.86 -15.71
C PHE A 132 -8.18 13.17 -17.05
N GLN A 133 -7.51 12.02 -17.06
CA GLN A 133 -7.23 11.25 -18.27
C GLN A 133 -7.62 9.80 -18.05
N LYS A 134 -8.38 9.24 -19.01
CA LYS A 134 -8.74 7.82 -19.03
C LYS A 134 -7.52 6.91 -18.90
N LYS A 135 -6.42 7.24 -19.57
CA LYS A 135 -5.20 6.42 -19.55
C LYS A 135 -4.61 6.27 -18.14
N ASP A 136 -4.72 7.31 -17.31
CA ASP A 136 -4.17 7.32 -15.96
C ASP A 136 -5.11 6.55 -15.03
N TRP A 137 -6.43 6.68 -15.23
CA TRP A 137 -7.43 5.83 -14.59
C TRP A 137 -7.20 4.33 -14.86
N GLU A 138 -7.00 3.95 -16.13
CA GLU A 138 -6.74 2.55 -16.49
C GLU A 138 -5.45 2.03 -15.82
N ARG A 139 -4.37 2.81 -15.85
CA ARG A 139 -3.10 2.47 -15.19
C ARG A 139 -3.24 2.33 -13.67
N TRP A 140 -4.04 3.16 -13.03
CA TRP A 140 -4.34 3.01 -11.60
C TRP A 140 -5.08 1.71 -11.29
N LYS A 141 -6.05 1.32 -12.11
CA LYS A 141 -6.73 0.04 -11.95
C LYS A 141 -5.79 -1.14 -12.11
N GLU A 142 -4.91 -1.11 -13.12
CA GLU A 142 -3.88 -2.13 -13.34
C GLU A 142 -2.94 -2.23 -12.13
N HIS A 143 -2.51 -1.08 -11.60
CA HIS A 143 -1.67 -1.03 -10.40
C HIS A 143 -2.38 -1.59 -9.16
N MET A 144 -3.63 -1.19 -8.89
CA MET A 144 -4.44 -1.75 -7.80
C MET A 144 -4.64 -3.26 -7.93
N ALA A 145 -4.90 -3.75 -9.15
CA ALA A 145 -5.04 -5.18 -9.41
C ALA A 145 -3.73 -5.93 -9.13
N SER A 146 -2.59 -5.37 -9.52
CA SER A 146 -1.27 -5.94 -9.21
C SER A 146 -0.98 -5.99 -7.72
N LEU A 147 -1.33 -4.95 -6.95
CA LEU A 147 -1.21 -4.97 -5.49
C LEU A 147 -2.06 -6.09 -4.86
N VAL A 148 -3.30 -6.27 -5.33
CA VAL A 148 -4.19 -7.35 -4.88
C VAL A 148 -3.62 -8.72 -5.22
N GLU A 149 -3.10 -8.91 -6.43
CA GLU A 149 -2.47 -10.16 -6.87
C GLU A 149 -1.25 -10.52 -6.01
N HIS A 150 -0.37 -9.54 -5.72
CA HIS A 150 0.77 -9.78 -4.85
C HIS A 150 0.34 -10.16 -3.41
N LEU A 151 -0.74 -9.55 -2.90
CA LEU A 151 -1.31 -9.95 -1.60
C LEU A 151 -1.92 -11.35 -1.65
N ASP A 152 -2.59 -11.73 -2.74
CA ASP A 152 -3.10 -13.10 -2.96
C ASP A 152 -1.96 -14.12 -2.96
N ASN A 153 -0.82 -13.79 -3.58
CA ASN A 153 0.39 -14.63 -3.56
C ASN A 153 0.95 -14.80 -2.14
N LEU A 154 1.02 -13.73 -1.34
CA LEU A 154 1.41 -13.81 0.07
C LEU A 154 0.42 -14.63 0.90
N LEU A 155 -0.88 -14.49 0.65
CA LEU A 155 -1.94 -15.26 1.30
C LEU A 155 -1.89 -16.75 0.95
N ALA A 156 -1.36 -17.13 -0.22
CA ALA A 156 -1.15 -18.52 -0.60
C ALA A 156 0.03 -19.20 0.10
N LEU A 157 1.00 -18.45 0.65
CA LEU A 157 2.15 -19.02 1.37
C LEU A 157 1.72 -19.75 2.66
N PRO A 158 2.39 -20.83 3.08
CA PRO A 158 2.05 -21.52 4.32
C PRO A 158 2.40 -20.70 5.57
N GLY A 159 1.68 -20.95 6.67
CA GLY A 159 1.90 -20.31 7.98
C GLY A 159 0.95 -19.15 8.28
N ASP A 160 0.68 -18.94 9.57
CA ASP A 160 -0.28 -17.91 10.04
C ASP A 160 0.35 -16.51 10.16
N THR A 161 1.68 -16.45 10.18
CA THR A 161 2.46 -15.21 10.29
C THR A 161 3.74 -15.35 9.47
N MET A 162 4.18 -14.27 8.85
CA MET A 162 5.43 -14.21 8.07
C MET A 162 6.18 -12.91 8.31
N ASP A 163 7.50 -12.96 8.13
CA ASP A 163 8.34 -11.76 8.13
C ASP A 163 8.62 -11.33 6.69
N LEU A 164 7.96 -10.28 6.27
CA LEU A 164 7.93 -9.75 4.90
C LEU A 164 9.32 -9.31 4.42
N LEU A 165 10.24 -8.93 5.31
CA LEU A 165 11.62 -8.58 4.90
C LEU A 165 12.46 -9.80 4.50
N THR A 166 11.96 -11.02 4.72
CA THR A 166 12.68 -12.28 4.44
C THR A 166 11.95 -13.17 3.45
N VAL A 167 10.71 -12.82 3.07
CA VAL A 167 9.96 -13.55 2.05
C VAL A 167 10.63 -13.33 0.70
N GLN A 168 11.23 -14.39 0.15
CA GLN A 168 11.68 -14.38 -1.24
C GLN A 168 10.44 -14.42 -2.13
N GLN A 169 10.18 -13.34 -2.86
CA GLN A 169 9.23 -13.40 -3.96
C GLN A 169 9.74 -14.41 -4.99
N PRO A 170 8.91 -15.31 -5.53
CA PRO A 170 9.33 -16.17 -6.63
C PRO A 170 9.81 -15.28 -7.78
N GLU A 171 11.05 -15.46 -8.21
CA GLU A 171 11.60 -14.75 -9.37
C GLU A 171 10.63 -14.88 -10.53
N ASN A 172 10.13 -13.75 -11.04
CA ASN A 172 9.36 -13.70 -12.27
C ASN A 172 10.11 -14.52 -13.32
N GLY A 173 9.48 -15.61 -13.77
CA GLY A 173 10.07 -16.66 -14.57
C GLY A 173 10.98 -16.11 -15.65
N GLN A 174 12.28 -16.30 -15.46
CA GLN A 174 13.26 -16.21 -16.52
C GLN A 174 12.87 -17.27 -17.55
N ILE A 175 12.24 -16.84 -18.65
CA ILE A 175 12.09 -17.70 -19.83
C ILE A 175 13.52 -17.96 -20.33
N MET A 176 14.08 -19.10 -19.95
CA MET A 176 15.33 -19.61 -20.49
C MET A 176 15.05 -20.86 -21.32
N GLY A 177 15.40 -20.78 -22.61
CA GLY A 177 15.71 -21.93 -23.47
C GLY A 177 14.58 -22.44 -24.34
#